data_AF-A0A8T6EK09-F1
#
_entry.id   AF-A0A8T6EK09-F1
#
_cell.length_a   1.000
_cell.length_b   1.000
_cell.length_c   1.000
_cell.angle_alpha   90.00
_cell.angle_beta   90.00
_cell.angle_gamma   90.00
#
_symmetry.space_group_name_H-M   'P 1'
#
loop_
_entity.id
_entity.type
_entity.pdbx_description
1 polymer ?
#
loop_
_entity_poly.entity_id
_entity_poly.type
_entity_poly.pdbx_seq_one_letter_code
_entity_poly.pdbx_strand_id
1 'polypeptide(L)'
;MVVWHIGNTTVRTPYRLRDALQALQHSSLNGNLEGREQENAFASLLHENGILVAPRVRAGEDASDLGRKWRSALSQLGLITPNLPSPVTQTAIDGCELSGRAYEITPSGHRLIASKSVGAQQECFLRCLLSYRIPSVIEDRYAGKFADFSPLQFVLDTFAELGNQNLEQKLSFQEFALFIQTSSPDNGVKPIVLELGGFRAGLANSINRRQYANEVYEGKSRLTTLQTSTLDDYADLSFRYLKATGLFRAAGRGIVLSPMREKLVEFLRSASASATTDESYLRSLWMGTDLPTDDKQHSHQLIVNLISKLELRGIKVDLPSASIPKRELDEIRYELEKRISEINEREYAKKQSAEVGNIVRLIDAIGANKLSVTLQDSTRFTIVPRPS
;
A
#
# COMPACT_ATOMS: atom_id res chain seq x y z
N MET A 1 14.72 -18.89 0.61
CA MET A 1 14.25 -17.56 0.16
C MET A 1 13.25 -17.02 1.18
N VAL A 2 13.36 -15.75 1.56
CA VAL A 2 12.49 -15.13 2.57
C VAL A 2 11.46 -14.29 1.86
N VAL A 3 10.21 -14.37 2.30
CA VAL A 3 9.10 -13.65 1.69
C VAL A 3 8.68 -12.52 2.60
N TRP A 4 8.79 -11.29 2.10
CA TRP A 4 8.34 -10.10 2.83
C TRP A 4 6.95 -9.66 2.36
N HIS A 5 6.30 -8.86 3.19
CA HIS A 5 5.01 -8.23 2.87
C HIS A 5 4.92 -6.89 3.61
N ILE A 6 4.06 -6.00 3.11
CA ILE A 6 3.80 -4.70 3.73
C ILE A 6 2.57 -4.80 4.62
N GLY A 7 2.69 -4.36 5.88
CA GLY A 7 1.59 -4.33 6.84
C GLY A 7 1.30 -5.69 7.49
N ASN A 8 0.07 -5.88 7.98
CA ASN A 8 -0.33 -7.05 8.75
C ASN A 8 -1.36 -7.90 7.99
N THR A 9 -1.16 -9.22 7.95
CA THR A 9 -2.04 -10.17 7.25
C THR A 9 -3.48 -10.19 7.72
N THR A 10 -3.75 -9.72 8.95
CA THR A 10 -5.09 -9.60 9.53
C THR A 10 -5.82 -8.36 9.02
N VAL A 11 -5.10 -7.23 8.91
CA VAL A 11 -5.68 -5.94 8.51
C VAL A 11 -5.36 -5.68 7.05
N ARG A 12 -6.03 -6.42 6.17
CA ARG A 12 -5.78 -6.33 4.72
C ARG A 12 -6.25 -5.02 4.10
N THR A 13 -7.16 -4.29 4.73
CA THR A 13 -7.74 -3.05 4.17
C THR A 13 -7.20 -1.84 4.92
N PRO A 14 -6.23 -1.09 4.37
CA PRO A 14 -5.51 -0.04 5.09
C PRO A 14 -6.43 1.05 5.63
N TYR A 15 -7.45 1.46 4.86
CA TYR A 15 -8.36 2.54 5.24
C TYR A 15 -9.12 2.29 6.55
N ARG A 16 -9.33 1.03 6.96
CA ARG A 16 -9.96 0.71 8.26
C ARG A 16 -9.08 1.05 9.46
N LEU A 17 -7.77 1.28 9.26
CA LEU A 17 -6.87 1.72 10.32
C LEU A 17 -7.23 3.12 10.83
N ARG A 18 -7.73 4.00 9.95
CA ARG A 18 -8.22 5.32 10.35
C ARG A 18 -9.41 5.20 11.29
N ASP A 19 -10.36 4.34 10.96
CA ASP A 19 -11.56 4.15 11.78
C ASP A 19 -11.21 3.52 13.14
N ALA A 20 -10.25 2.57 13.16
CA ALA A 20 -9.69 2.02 14.38
C ALA A 20 -9.02 3.07 15.26
N LEU A 21 -8.23 3.98 14.67
CA LEU A 21 -7.61 5.08 15.40
C LEU A 21 -8.63 6.08 15.96
N GLN A 22 -9.70 6.36 15.20
CA GLN A 22 -10.80 7.22 15.65
C GLN A 22 -11.51 6.61 16.87
N ALA A 23 -11.85 5.32 16.81
CA ALA A 23 -12.42 4.63 17.97
C ALA A 23 -11.46 4.61 19.16
N LEU A 24 -10.16 4.35 18.92
CA LEU A 24 -9.14 4.30 19.95
C LEU A 24 -8.94 5.66 20.65
N GLN A 25 -8.93 6.77 19.89
CA GLN A 25 -8.72 8.13 20.41
C GLN A 25 -9.77 8.53 21.45
N HIS A 26 -11.00 8.03 21.29
CA HIS A 26 -12.12 8.32 22.19
C HIS A 26 -12.30 7.27 23.31
N SER A 27 -11.33 6.36 23.48
CA SER A 27 -11.38 5.29 24.47
C SER A 27 -10.29 5.43 25.53
N SER A 28 -10.46 4.76 26.67
CA SER A 28 -9.43 4.63 27.70
C SER A 28 -8.28 3.68 27.32
N LEU A 29 -8.34 3.07 26.14
CA LEU A 29 -7.35 2.08 25.69
C LEU A 29 -6.11 2.73 25.04
N ASN A 30 -6.15 4.01 24.67
CA ASN A 30 -4.99 4.70 24.11
C ASN A 30 -3.81 4.72 25.11
N GLY A 31 -2.67 4.14 24.73
CA GLY A 31 -1.52 3.96 25.63
C GLY A 31 -1.65 2.78 26.59
N ASN A 32 -2.66 1.92 26.42
CA ASN A 32 -2.98 0.79 27.30
C ASN A 32 -3.65 -0.36 26.53
N LEU A 33 -2.95 -0.91 25.53
CA LEU A 33 -3.46 -1.96 24.64
C LEU A 33 -2.84 -3.34 24.86
N GLU A 34 -2.03 -3.52 25.90
CA GLU A 34 -1.32 -4.77 26.18
C GLU A 34 -1.94 -5.55 27.33
N GLY A 35 -1.88 -6.87 27.23
CA GLY A 35 -2.51 -7.78 28.18
C GLY A 35 -3.86 -8.28 27.66
N ARG A 36 -4.20 -9.52 28.03
CA ARG A 36 -5.36 -10.25 27.49
C ARG A 36 -6.68 -9.48 27.65
N GLU A 37 -6.86 -8.79 28.78
CA GLU A 37 -8.05 -7.98 29.03
C GLU A 37 -8.13 -6.79 28.07
N GLN A 38 -7.05 -6.03 27.92
CA GLN A 38 -7.02 -4.87 27.02
C GLN A 38 -7.11 -5.27 25.55
N GLU A 39 -6.50 -6.38 25.17
CA GLU A 39 -6.61 -6.93 23.82
C GLU A 39 -8.06 -7.38 23.51
N ASN A 40 -8.78 -7.93 24.50
CA ASN A 40 -10.21 -8.23 24.38
C ASN A 40 -11.07 -6.97 24.31
N ALA A 41 -10.80 -5.98 25.16
CA ALA A 41 -11.48 -4.70 25.14
C ALA A 41 -11.29 -4.00 23.80
N PHE A 42 -10.08 -4.05 23.24
CA PHE A 42 -9.80 -3.48 21.92
C PHE A 42 -10.52 -4.22 20.80
N ALA A 43 -10.53 -5.55 20.82
CA ALA A 43 -11.32 -6.34 19.86
C ALA A 43 -12.82 -6.00 19.92
N SER A 44 -13.35 -5.79 21.13
CA SER A 44 -14.74 -5.42 21.37
C SER A 44 -15.04 -4.01 20.86
N LEU A 45 -14.20 -3.03 21.17
CA LEU A 45 -14.29 -1.66 20.65
C LEU A 45 -14.34 -1.63 19.12
N LEU A 46 -13.45 -2.38 18.47
CA LEU A 46 -13.42 -2.49 17.00
C LEU A 46 -14.68 -3.18 16.45
N HIS A 47 -15.24 -4.15 17.18
CA HIS A 47 -16.47 -4.83 16.77
C HIS A 47 -17.70 -3.92 16.86
N GLU A 48 -17.85 -3.23 17.99
CA GLU A 48 -18.96 -2.34 18.30
C GLU A 48 -19.04 -1.14 17.34
N ASN A 49 -17.87 -0.62 16.93
CA ASN A 49 -17.79 0.46 15.94
C ASN A 49 -17.95 -0.04 14.49
N GLY A 50 -18.26 -1.32 14.27
CA GLY A 50 -18.42 -1.90 12.93
C GLY A 50 -17.11 -1.98 12.14
N ILE A 51 -15.96 -1.73 12.79
CA ILE A 51 -14.66 -1.71 12.15
C ILE A 51 -14.26 -3.13 11.82
N LEU A 52 -14.59 -4.14 12.63
CA LEU A 52 -14.42 -5.56 12.31
C LEU A 52 -15.63 -6.40 12.74
N VAL A 53 -15.78 -7.58 12.11
CA VAL A 53 -16.79 -8.55 12.51
C VAL A 53 -16.12 -9.67 13.30
N ALA A 54 -16.39 -9.74 14.60
CA ALA A 54 -15.90 -10.78 15.49
C ALA A 54 -17.08 -11.46 16.20
N PRO A 55 -17.59 -12.58 15.67
CA PRO A 55 -18.67 -13.33 16.34
C PRO A 55 -18.31 -13.77 17.77
N ARG A 56 -17.02 -14.05 18.02
CA ARG A 56 -16.47 -14.40 19.34
C ARG A 56 -16.75 -13.31 20.39
N VAL A 57 -16.66 -12.03 20.01
CA VAL A 57 -17.01 -10.91 20.90
C VAL A 57 -18.49 -10.97 21.30
N ARG A 58 -19.40 -11.24 20.37
CA ARG A 58 -20.85 -11.36 20.66
C ARG A 58 -21.17 -12.57 21.54
N ALA A 59 -20.41 -13.65 21.38
CA ALA A 59 -20.55 -14.86 22.17
C ALA A 59 -19.93 -14.75 23.57
N GLY A 60 -19.27 -13.62 23.90
CA GLY A 60 -18.52 -13.48 25.16
C GLY A 60 -17.27 -14.36 25.23
N GLU A 61 -16.78 -14.82 24.08
CA GLU A 61 -15.57 -15.62 23.97
C GLU A 61 -14.34 -14.73 23.85
N ASP A 62 -13.19 -15.25 24.30
CA ASP A 62 -11.90 -14.57 24.13
C ASP A 62 -11.67 -14.22 22.66
N ALA A 63 -11.31 -12.98 22.35
CA ALA A 63 -10.96 -12.44 21.06
C ALA A 63 -9.64 -11.64 21.11
N SER A 64 -8.84 -11.82 22.16
CA SER A 64 -7.57 -11.09 22.39
C SER A 64 -6.59 -11.22 21.22
N ASP A 65 -6.59 -12.34 20.49
CA ASP A 65 -5.75 -12.50 19.30
C ASP A 65 -6.09 -11.46 18.21
N LEU A 66 -7.37 -11.07 18.06
CA LEU A 66 -7.78 -10.02 17.13
C LEU A 66 -7.26 -8.65 17.60
N GLY A 67 -7.43 -8.31 18.88
CA GLY A 67 -6.91 -7.08 19.46
C GLY A 67 -5.39 -6.97 19.27
N ARG A 68 -4.64 -8.04 19.57
CA ARG A 68 -3.20 -8.12 19.36
C ARG A 68 -2.79 -7.88 17.90
N LYS A 69 -3.50 -8.51 16.95
CA LYS A 69 -3.23 -8.36 15.51
C LYS A 69 -3.47 -6.93 15.03
N TRP A 70 -4.55 -6.27 15.50
CA TRP A 70 -4.84 -4.87 15.16
C TRP A 70 -3.84 -3.90 15.80
N ARG A 71 -3.48 -4.13 17.06
CA ARG A 71 -2.41 -3.39 17.74
C ARG A 71 -1.09 -3.48 16.96
N SER A 72 -0.70 -4.70 16.56
CA SER A 72 0.48 -4.94 15.73
C SER A 72 0.39 -4.19 14.39
N ALA A 73 -0.75 -4.24 13.70
CA ALA A 73 -0.93 -3.53 12.43
C ALA A 73 -0.77 -2.00 12.55
N LEU A 74 -1.24 -1.41 13.65
CA LEU A 74 -1.08 0.01 13.94
C LEU A 74 0.38 0.36 14.27
N SER A 75 1.04 -0.44 15.11
CA SER A 75 2.45 -0.22 15.49
C SER A 75 3.41 -0.36 14.31
N GLN A 76 3.19 -1.34 13.42
CA GLN A 76 4.04 -1.57 12.24
C GLN A 76 4.10 -0.36 11.30
N LEU A 77 3.02 0.41 11.21
CA LEU A 77 2.95 1.60 10.36
C LEU A 77 3.24 2.90 11.11
N GLY A 78 3.65 2.81 12.37
CA GLY A 78 3.96 3.98 13.19
C GLY A 78 2.76 4.78 13.66
N LEU A 79 1.55 4.23 13.57
CA LEU A 79 0.32 4.95 13.91
C LEU A 79 0.07 4.98 15.42
N ILE A 80 0.64 4.00 16.13
CA ILE A 80 0.78 3.99 17.58
C ILE A 80 2.22 3.58 17.94
N THR A 81 2.71 3.96 19.12
CA THR A 81 4.01 3.49 19.60
C THR A 81 3.99 1.97 19.86
N PRO A 82 5.10 1.25 19.65
CA PRO A 82 5.26 -0.14 20.09
C PRO A 82 5.65 -0.21 21.58
N ASN A 83 5.67 -1.42 22.14
CA ASN A 83 6.37 -1.68 23.39
C ASN A 83 7.84 -2.02 23.09
N LEU A 84 8.72 -1.03 23.25
CA LEU A 84 10.17 -1.14 23.04
C LEU A 84 10.93 -0.73 24.30
N PRO A 85 12.20 -1.15 24.45
CA PRO A 85 13.04 -0.74 25.58
C PRO A 85 13.04 0.78 25.79
N SER A 86 12.91 1.20 27.06
CA SER A 86 12.81 2.61 27.43
C SER A 86 13.91 3.51 26.84
N PRO A 87 15.20 3.13 26.80
CA PRO A 87 16.25 4.00 26.23
C PRO A 87 16.05 4.34 24.74
N VAL A 88 15.63 3.35 23.94
CA VAL A 88 15.36 3.53 22.50
C VAL A 88 14.15 4.46 22.33
N THR A 89 13.07 4.17 23.06
CA THR A 89 11.84 4.96 23.01
C THR A 89 12.09 6.39 23.47
N GLN A 90 12.78 6.60 24.59
CA GLN A 90 13.05 7.92 25.16
C GLN A 90 13.86 8.81 24.21
N THR A 91 14.83 8.22 23.52
CA THR A 91 15.66 8.94 22.54
C THR A 91 14.88 9.25 21.26
N ALA A 92 14.01 8.33 20.83
CA ALA A 92 13.18 8.52 19.64
C ALA A 92 12.08 9.58 19.85
N ILE A 93 11.49 9.66 21.05
CA ILE A 93 10.45 10.66 21.37
C ILE A 93 11.00 12.04 21.73
N ASP A 94 12.33 12.21 21.85
CA ASP A 94 12.89 13.53 22.13
C ASP A 94 12.47 14.53 21.02
N GLY A 95 11.92 15.67 21.43
CA GLY A 95 11.32 16.67 20.54
C GLY A 95 9.95 16.30 19.93
N CYS A 96 9.32 15.20 20.36
CA CYS A 96 8.00 14.75 19.88
C CYS A 96 6.91 14.99 20.94
N GLU A 97 5.66 15.16 20.51
CA GLU A 97 4.49 15.28 21.40
C GLU A 97 4.02 13.89 21.90
N LEU A 98 4.94 13.08 22.43
CA LEU A 98 4.68 11.70 22.89
C LEU A 98 5.04 11.55 24.36
N SER A 99 4.24 10.78 25.12
CA SER A 99 4.47 10.57 26.55
C SER A 99 5.49 9.46 26.83
N GLY A 100 5.83 8.65 25.81
CA GLY A 100 6.71 7.49 25.95
C GLY A 100 5.99 6.23 26.43
N ARG A 101 4.66 6.30 26.62
CA ARG A 101 3.84 5.12 26.89
C ARG A 101 3.79 4.23 25.66
N ALA A 102 3.80 2.92 25.89
CA ALA A 102 3.58 1.96 24.82
C ALA A 102 2.15 2.07 24.29
N TYR A 103 1.98 1.90 22.97
CA TYR A 103 0.69 1.89 22.29
C TYR A 103 -0.11 3.19 22.38
N GLU A 104 0.58 4.32 22.53
CA GLU A 104 -0.04 5.64 22.41
C GLU A 104 -0.13 6.07 20.95
N ILE A 105 -1.20 6.77 20.58
CA ILE A 105 -1.37 7.32 19.22
C ILE A 105 -0.26 8.33 18.93
N THR A 106 0.43 8.16 17.80
CA THR A 106 1.53 9.03 17.37
C THR A 106 1.02 10.26 16.62
N PRO A 107 1.87 11.27 16.37
CA PRO A 107 1.53 12.37 15.47
C PRO A 107 1.09 11.91 14.07
N SER A 108 1.73 10.87 13.53
CA SER A 108 1.32 10.21 12.27
C SER A 108 -0.09 9.60 12.39
N GLY A 109 -0.39 8.93 13.51
CA GLY A 109 -1.73 8.44 13.81
C GLY A 109 -2.78 9.56 13.88
N HIS A 110 -2.49 10.65 14.58
CA HIS A 110 -3.36 11.82 14.65
C HIS A 110 -3.57 12.50 13.28
N ARG A 111 -2.53 12.55 12.45
CA ARG A 111 -2.64 13.05 11.06
C ARG A 111 -3.62 12.19 10.24
N LEU A 112 -3.54 10.86 10.37
CA LEU A 112 -4.48 9.96 9.69
C LEU A 112 -5.92 10.14 10.20
N ILE A 113 -6.12 10.29 11.51
CA ILE A 113 -7.44 10.61 12.10
C ILE A 113 -8.03 11.89 11.49
N ALA A 114 -7.21 12.95 11.40
CA ALA A 114 -7.63 14.27 10.92
C ALA A 114 -7.87 14.33 9.40
N SER A 115 -7.40 13.33 8.64
CA SER A 115 -7.55 13.30 7.19
C SER A 115 -9.02 13.11 6.75
N LYS A 116 -9.54 14.08 5.98
CA LYS A 116 -10.95 14.13 5.54
C LYS A 116 -11.16 13.67 4.11
N SER A 117 -10.17 13.78 3.24
CA SER A 117 -10.24 13.37 1.84
C SER A 117 -9.43 12.09 1.59
N VAL A 118 -9.76 11.37 0.51
CA VAL A 118 -8.97 10.21 0.07
C VAL A 118 -7.53 10.62 -0.23
N GLY A 119 -7.30 11.79 -0.84
CA GLY A 119 -5.96 12.31 -1.11
C GLY A 119 -5.14 12.54 0.17
N ALA A 120 -5.76 13.12 1.21
CA ALA A 120 -5.10 13.30 2.51
C ALA A 120 -4.80 11.96 3.21
N GLN A 121 -5.71 10.98 3.12
CA GLN A 121 -5.46 9.63 3.63
C GLN A 121 -4.32 8.94 2.88
N GLN A 122 -4.30 9.06 1.54
CA GLN A 122 -3.24 8.51 0.70
C GLN A 122 -1.87 9.09 1.06
N GLU A 123 -1.82 10.39 1.32
CA GLU A 123 -0.61 11.06 1.76
C GLU A 123 -0.12 10.52 3.11
N CYS A 124 -1.03 10.28 4.07
CA CYS A 124 -0.66 9.68 5.36
C CYS A 124 -0.04 8.28 5.16
N PHE A 125 -0.65 7.43 4.35
CA PHE A 125 -0.08 6.11 4.04
C PHE A 125 1.24 6.18 3.28
N LEU A 126 1.40 7.16 2.38
CA LEU A 126 2.65 7.39 1.69
C LEU A 126 3.78 7.72 2.67
N ARG A 127 3.54 8.63 3.63
CA ARG A 127 4.52 8.97 4.68
C ARG A 127 4.91 7.76 5.51
N CYS A 128 3.92 6.98 5.95
CA CYS A 128 4.17 5.73 6.68
C CYS A 128 5.05 4.77 5.87
N LEU A 129 4.71 4.52 4.60
CA LEU A 129 5.42 3.52 3.80
C LEU A 129 6.78 3.98 3.26
N LEU A 130 7.02 5.29 3.18
CA LEU A 130 8.37 5.83 2.92
C LEU A 130 9.31 5.61 4.10
N SER A 131 8.81 5.83 5.34
CA SER A 131 9.58 5.52 6.55
C SER A 131 9.72 4.02 6.79
N TYR A 132 8.72 3.21 6.42
CA TYR A 132 8.64 1.79 6.78
C TYR A 132 9.84 1.00 6.24
N ARG A 133 10.55 0.30 7.14
CA ARG A 133 11.72 -0.51 6.82
C ARG A 133 11.64 -1.92 7.39
N ILE A 134 12.20 -2.85 6.64
CA ILE A 134 12.38 -4.25 7.03
C ILE A 134 13.82 -4.72 6.74
N PRO A 135 14.46 -5.48 7.64
CA PRO A 135 14.14 -5.53 9.08
C PRO A 135 14.18 -4.14 9.74
N SER A 136 13.58 -4.05 10.92
CA SER A 136 13.69 -2.90 11.83
C SER A 136 13.42 -3.35 13.27
N VAL A 137 13.55 -2.45 14.25
CA VAL A 137 13.20 -2.73 15.66
C VAL A 137 11.74 -3.13 15.89
N ILE A 138 10.84 -2.82 14.95
CA ILE A 138 9.44 -3.26 14.98
C ILE A 138 9.24 -4.54 14.14
N GLU A 139 10.09 -4.77 13.15
CA GLU A 139 10.00 -5.83 12.14
C GLU A 139 11.15 -6.83 12.27
N ASP A 140 11.39 -7.29 13.49
CA ASP A 140 12.46 -8.21 13.88
C ASP A 140 12.35 -9.59 13.19
N ARG A 141 11.16 -9.96 12.74
CA ARG A 141 10.92 -11.20 11.97
C ARG A 141 11.76 -11.30 10.70
N TYR A 142 12.32 -10.18 10.21
CA TYR A 142 13.23 -10.15 9.06
C TYR A 142 14.70 -10.02 9.43
N ALA A 143 15.04 -9.94 10.72
CA ALA A 143 16.42 -9.75 11.18
C ALA A 143 17.34 -10.88 10.68
N GLY A 144 18.50 -10.50 10.14
CA GLY A 144 19.49 -11.43 9.60
C GLY A 144 19.10 -12.10 8.28
N LYS A 145 17.97 -11.72 7.65
CA LYS A 145 17.50 -12.32 6.40
C LYS A 145 17.93 -11.57 5.14
N PHE A 146 18.08 -10.26 5.23
CA PHE A 146 18.56 -9.33 4.20
C PHE A 146 18.92 -7.99 4.86
N ALA A 147 19.65 -7.12 4.15
CA ALA A 147 19.92 -5.76 4.61
C ALA A 147 18.62 -4.95 4.74
N ASP A 148 18.60 -3.94 5.60
CA ASP A 148 17.42 -3.12 5.82
C ASP A 148 17.06 -2.29 4.57
N PHE A 149 15.78 -2.28 4.20
CA PHE A 149 15.31 -1.50 3.06
C PHE A 149 13.87 -1.04 3.24
N SER A 150 13.46 -0.03 2.46
CA SER A 150 12.05 0.35 2.32
C SER A 150 11.38 -0.47 1.20
N PRO A 151 10.36 -1.28 1.51
CA PRO A 151 9.62 -2.03 0.50
C PRO A 151 8.99 -1.13 -0.58
N LEU A 152 8.52 0.06 -0.19
CA LEU A 152 7.95 1.01 -1.15
C LEU A 152 9.01 1.48 -2.15
N GLN A 153 10.18 1.90 -1.67
CA GLN A 153 11.26 2.36 -2.54
C GLN A 153 11.75 1.24 -3.46
N PHE A 154 11.91 0.02 -2.94
CA PHE A 154 12.30 -1.12 -3.75
C PHE A 154 11.32 -1.42 -4.90
N VAL A 155 10.01 -1.26 -4.66
CA VAL A 155 9.00 -1.38 -5.73
C VAL A 155 9.14 -0.24 -6.73
N LEU A 156 9.34 1.01 -6.29
CA LEU A 156 9.55 2.15 -7.20
C LEU A 156 10.80 1.98 -8.07
N ASP A 157 11.90 1.49 -7.49
CA ASP A 157 13.13 1.19 -8.22
C ASP A 157 12.93 0.06 -9.24
N THR A 158 12.10 -0.94 -8.92
CA THR A 158 11.71 -1.98 -9.88
C THR A 158 10.97 -1.38 -11.07
N PHE A 159 10.00 -0.48 -10.84
CA PHE A 159 9.28 0.19 -11.92
C PHE A 159 10.20 1.05 -12.80
N ALA A 160 11.15 1.74 -12.17
CA ALA A 160 12.15 2.50 -12.89
C ALA A 160 13.01 1.62 -13.79
N GLU A 161 13.49 0.51 -13.24
CA GLU A 161 14.36 -0.41 -13.96
C GLU A 161 13.61 -1.16 -15.07
N LEU A 162 12.31 -1.45 -14.90
CA LEU A 162 11.45 -1.90 -16.01
C LEU A 162 11.48 -0.90 -17.17
N GLY A 163 11.37 0.40 -16.88
CA GLY A 163 11.50 1.47 -17.89
C GLY A 163 12.89 1.50 -18.55
N ASN A 164 13.96 1.40 -17.75
CA ASN A 164 15.35 1.37 -18.26
C ASN A 164 15.60 0.17 -19.19
N GLN A 165 14.96 -0.97 -18.93
CA GLN A 165 15.05 -2.17 -19.75
C GLN A 165 14.03 -2.19 -20.91
N ASN A 166 13.33 -1.08 -21.18
CA ASN A 166 12.27 -0.96 -22.20
C ASN A 166 11.15 -2.00 -22.06
N LEU A 167 10.85 -2.43 -20.84
CA LEU A 167 9.75 -3.34 -20.52
C LEU A 167 8.50 -2.55 -20.14
N GLU A 168 7.32 -3.17 -20.29
CA GLU A 168 6.07 -2.58 -19.81
C GLU A 168 6.16 -2.29 -18.30
N GLN A 169 5.99 -1.03 -17.91
CA GLN A 169 6.01 -0.56 -16.52
C GLN A 169 4.70 -0.91 -15.81
N LYS A 170 4.49 -2.20 -15.64
CA LYS A 170 3.37 -2.86 -14.98
C LYS A 170 3.93 -4.02 -14.18
N LEU A 171 3.33 -4.36 -13.06
CA LEU A 171 3.61 -5.62 -12.36
C LEU A 171 2.31 -6.39 -12.22
N SER A 172 2.24 -7.58 -12.80
CA SER A 172 1.15 -8.51 -12.52
C SER A 172 1.26 -9.04 -11.09
N PHE A 173 0.15 -9.55 -10.55
CA PHE A 173 0.13 -10.23 -9.26
C PHE A 173 1.18 -11.35 -9.16
N GLN A 174 1.29 -12.18 -10.20
CA GLN A 174 2.25 -13.29 -10.23
C GLN A 174 3.69 -12.78 -10.26
N GLU A 175 3.96 -11.74 -11.05
CA GLU A 175 5.29 -11.15 -11.13
C GLU A 175 5.73 -10.58 -9.77
N PHE A 176 4.81 -9.88 -9.08
CA PHE A 176 5.09 -9.41 -7.73
C PHE A 176 5.34 -10.56 -6.76
N ALA A 177 4.47 -11.57 -6.79
CA ALA A 177 4.51 -12.70 -5.86
C ALA A 177 5.79 -13.56 -6.01
N LEU A 178 6.36 -13.63 -7.20
CA LEU A 178 7.48 -14.52 -7.54
C LEU A 178 8.85 -13.85 -7.64
N PHE A 179 8.89 -12.55 -7.96
CA PHE A 179 10.16 -11.86 -8.23
C PHE A 179 10.41 -10.70 -7.28
N ILE A 180 9.34 -10.05 -6.77
CA ILE A 180 9.49 -8.85 -5.94
C ILE A 180 9.48 -9.21 -4.45
N GLN A 181 8.40 -9.81 -3.95
CA GLN A 181 8.27 -10.11 -2.52
C GLN A 181 9.22 -11.20 -2.00
N THR A 182 9.86 -11.93 -2.92
CA THR A 182 10.82 -13.00 -2.63
C THR A 182 12.27 -12.54 -2.74
N SER A 183 12.50 -11.28 -3.12
CA SER A 183 13.82 -10.70 -3.35
C SER A 183 13.99 -9.44 -2.51
N SER A 184 15.22 -9.00 -2.27
CA SER A 184 15.56 -7.74 -1.62
C SER A 184 16.50 -6.92 -2.51
N PRO A 185 16.83 -5.67 -2.14
CA PRO A 185 17.88 -4.92 -2.83
C PRO A 185 19.23 -5.65 -2.92
N ASP A 186 19.52 -6.58 -2.00
CA ASP A 186 20.75 -7.40 -2.01
C ASP A 186 20.86 -8.28 -3.26
N ASN A 187 19.72 -8.64 -3.88
CA ASN A 187 19.70 -9.39 -5.14
C ASN A 187 20.01 -8.52 -6.35
N GLY A 188 19.97 -7.18 -6.20
CA GLY A 188 20.07 -6.21 -7.27
C GLY A 188 18.79 -6.07 -8.08
N VAL A 189 18.30 -4.84 -8.25
CA VAL A 189 17.05 -4.55 -8.98
C VAL A 189 17.14 -4.97 -10.46
N LYS A 190 18.26 -4.69 -11.12
CA LYS A 190 18.47 -5.04 -12.54
C LYS A 190 18.41 -6.55 -12.80
N PRO A 191 19.14 -7.43 -12.08
CA PRO A 191 18.97 -8.88 -12.19
C PRO A 191 17.52 -9.35 -12.03
N ILE A 192 16.78 -8.82 -11.05
CA ILE A 192 15.37 -9.17 -10.83
C ILE A 192 14.52 -8.80 -12.04
N VAL A 193 14.68 -7.58 -12.58
CA VAL A 193 13.92 -7.12 -13.74
C VAL A 193 14.25 -7.92 -15.00
N LEU A 194 15.50 -8.35 -15.17
CA LEU A 194 15.89 -9.24 -16.27
C LEU A 194 15.22 -10.62 -16.14
N GLU A 195 15.17 -11.20 -14.94
CA GLU A 195 14.47 -12.48 -14.69
C GLU A 195 12.97 -12.36 -14.99
N LEU A 196 12.35 -11.26 -14.55
CA LEU A 196 10.96 -10.93 -14.84
C LEU A 196 10.70 -10.75 -16.35
N GLY A 197 11.60 -10.06 -17.05
CA GLY A 197 11.55 -9.94 -18.52
C GLY A 197 11.64 -11.30 -19.21
N GLY A 198 12.50 -12.19 -18.72
CA GLY A 198 12.59 -13.58 -19.17
C GLY A 198 11.30 -14.35 -18.95
N PHE A 199 10.66 -14.20 -17.79
CA PHE A 199 9.36 -14.80 -17.49
C PHE A 199 8.26 -14.32 -18.45
N ARG A 200 8.23 -13.01 -18.77
CA ARG A 200 7.29 -12.45 -19.76
C ARG A 200 7.50 -13.02 -21.15
N ALA A 201 8.75 -13.11 -21.60
CA ALA A 201 9.09 -13.69 -22.90
C ALA A 201 8.71 -15.18 -22.96
N GLY A 202 9.00 -15.93 -21.89
CA GLY A 202 8.59 -17.33 -21.77
C GLY A 202 7.07 -17.49 -21.84
N LEU A 203 6.31 -16.63 -21.16
CA LEU A 203 4.84 -16.61 -21.25
C LEU A 203 4.32 -16.26 -22.65
N ALA A 204 5.01 -15.43 -23.41
CA ALA A 204 4.62 -15.06 -24.77
C ALA A 204 4.90 -16.22 -25.77
N ASN A 205 5.99 -16.96 -25.57
CA ASN A 205 6.42 -18.05 -26.44
C ASN A 205 5.78 -19.41 -26.10
N SER A 206 5.14 -19.53 -24.93
CA SER A 206 4.54 -20.79 -24.47
C SER A 206 3.19 -21.07 -25.12
N ILE A 207 3.03 -22.27 -25.69
CA ILE A 207 1.75 -22.77 -26.22
C ILE A 207 0.70 -22.83 -25.09
N ASN A 208 1.09 -23.32 -23.92
CA ASN A 208 0.24 -23.36 -22.72
C ASN A 208 0.78 -22.41 -21.65
N ARG A 209 0.36 -21.15 -21.73
CA ARG A 209 0.78 -20.06 -20.82
C ARG A 209 0.49 -20.39 -19.35
N ARG A 210 -0.61 -21.08 -19.06
CA ARG A 210 -1.01 -21.45 -17.69
C ARG A 210 -0.07 -22.50 -17.11
N GLN A 211 0.24 -23.53 -17.89
CA GLN A 211 1.17 -24.57 -17.46
C GLN A 211 2.56 -23.98 -17.22
N TYR A 212 3.08 -23.19 -18.15
CA TYR A 212 4.37 -22.51 -17.99
C TYR A 212 4.40 -21.64 -16.72
N ALA A 213 3.36 -20.81 -16.51
CA ALA A 213 3.26 -19.99 -15.31
C ALA A 213 3.29 -20.84 -14.03
N ASN A 214 2.53 -21.93 -14.00
CA ASN A 214 2.47 -22.83 -12.85
C ASN A 214 3.81 -23.51 -12.58
N GLU A 215 4.53 -23.97 -13.61
CA GLU A 215 5.83 -24.61 -13.46
C GLU A 215 6.87 -23.64 -12.85
N VAL A 216 6.89 -22.39 -13.31
CA VAL A 216 7.75 -21.34 -12.73
C VAL A 216 7.33 -21.03 -11.29
N TYR A 217 6.02 -20.93 -11.04
CA TYR A 217 5.46 -20.64 -9.71
C TYR A 217 5.82 -21.75 -8.71
N GLU A 218 5.63 -23.01 -9.10
CA GLU A 218 6.02 -24.17 -8.29
C GLU A 218 7.53 -24.18 -8.03
N GLY A 219 8.35 -23.98 -9.07
CA GLY A 219 9.80 -23.96 -8.95
C GLY A 219 10.28 -22.92 -7.93
N LYS A 220 9.78 -21.68 -8.01
CA LYS A 220 10.10 -20.62 -7.05
C LYS A 220 9.51 -20.89 -5.66
N SER A 221 8.29 -21.42 -5.57
CA SER A 221 7.66 -21.73 -4.28
C SER A 221 8.46 -22.78 -3.48
N ARG A 222 9.08 -23.76 -4.15
CA ARG A 222 9.97 -24.76 -3.50
C ARG A 222 11.23 -24.15 -2.89
N LEU A 223 11.63 -22.96 -3.34
CA LEU A 223 12.75 -22.20 -2.76
C LEU A 223 12.34 -21.39 -1.52
N THR A 224 11.03 -21.31 -1.25
CA THR A 224 10.45 -20.72 -0.05
C THR A 224 10.02 -21.83 0.91
N THR A 225 10.06 -21.55 2.21
CA THR A 225 9.51 -22.47 3.24
C THR A 225 7.99 -22.32 3.40
N LEU A 226 7.33 -21.57 2.51
CA LEU A 226 5.91 -21.19 2.62
C LEU A 226 5.06 -21.97 1.63
N GLN A 227 3.78 -22.16 1.98
CA GLN A 227 2.78 -22.64 1.04
C GLN A 227 2.48 -21.58 -0.04
N THR A 228 2.10 -22.03 -1.23
CA THR A 228 1.78 -21.15 -2.38
C THR A 228 0.67 -20.16 -2.05
N SER A 229 -0.36 -20.56 -1.30
CA SER A 229 -1.44 -19.69 -0.85
C SER A 229 -0.96 -18.51 0.01
N THR A 230 0.12 -18.70 0.77
CA THR A 230 0.70 -17.65 1.62
C THR A 230 1.40 -16.57 0.78
N LEU A 231 2.02 -16.95 -0.34
CA LEU A 231 2.62 -16.00 -1.29
C LEU A 231 1.55 -15.07 -1.87
N ASP A 232 0.41 -15.64 -2.26
CA ASP A 232 -0.70 -14.87 -2.81
C ASP A 232 -1.31 -13.93 -1.76
N ASP A 233 -1.52 -14.41 -0.53
CA ASP A 233 -2.03 -13.58 0.56
C ASP A 233 -1.13 -12.38 0.87
N TYR A 234 0.20 -12.57 0.81
CA TYR A 234 1.20 -11.53 1.05
C TYR A 234 1.27 -10.52 -0.09
N ALA A 235 1.12 -10.99 -1.32
CA ALA A 235 1.05 -10.13 -2.50
C ALA A 235 -0.23 -9.28 -2.52
N ASP A 236 -1.40 -9.87 -2.21
CA ASP A 236 -2.67 -9.12 -2.13
C ASP A 236 -2.60 -8.04 -1.07
N LEU A 237 -2.10 -8.39 0.12
CA LEU A 237 -1.88 -7.44 1.21
C LEU A 237 -0.99 -6.28 0.76
N SER A 238 0.19 -6.59 0.20
CA SER A 238 1.15 -5.57 -0.25
C SER A 238 0.56 -4.67 -1.32
N PHE A 239 -0.19 -5.22 -2.28
CA PHE A 239 -0.88 -4.44 -3.30
C PHE A 239 -1.90 -3.45 -2.71
N ARG A 240 -2.63 -3.84 -1.67
CA ARG A 240 -3.60 -2.94 -1.02
C ARG A 240 -2.90 -1.77 -0.34
N TYR A 241 -1.80 -2.03 0.36
CA TYR A 241 -1.00 -0.96 0.99
C TYR A 241 -0.29 -0.07 -0.02
N LEU A 242 0.29 -0.63 -1.09
CA LEU A 242 0.86 0.15 -2.19
C LEU A 242 -0.18 1.06 -2.83
N LYS A 243 -1.38 0.55 -3.15
CA LYS A 243 -2.48 1.36 -3.69
C LYS A 243 -2.99 2.41 -2.70
N ALA A 244 -2.94 2.13 -1.39
CA ALA A 244 -3.34 3.09 -0.37
C ALA A 244 -2.44 4.33 -0.33
N THR A 245 -1.23 4.29 -0.88
CA THR A 245 -0.38 5.49 -1.04
C THR A 245 -0.85 6.45 -2.14
N GLY A 246 -1.74 5.99 -3.02
CA GLY A 246 -2.12 6.71 -4.24
C GLY A 246 -1.06 6.72 -5.35
N LEU A 247 0.17 6.26 -5.10
CA LEU A 247 1.22 6.14 -6.12
C LEU A 247 0.94 5.05 -7.15
N PHE A 248 0.17 4.03 -6.76
CA PHE A 248 -0.15 2.88 -7.60
C PHE A 248 -1.66 2.78 -7.84
N ARG A 249 -2.04 2.31 -9.02
CA ARG A 249 -3.42 1.95 -9.38
C ARG A 249 -3.50 0.53 -9.92
N ALA A 250 -4.69 -0.04 -9.88
CA ALA A 250 -4.92 -1.36 -10.46
C ALA A 250 -4.82 -1.33 -11.99
N ALA A 251 -4.25 -2.39 -12.57
CA ALA A 251 -4.19 -2.64 -14.00
C ALA A 251 -4.43 -4.13 -14.28
N GLY A 252 -5.69 -4.50 -14.51
CA GLY A 252 -6.11 -5.90 -14.52
C GLY A 252 -5.86 -6.55 -13.16
N ARG A 253 -5.18 -7.71 -13.14
CA ARG A 253 -4.70 -8.34 -11.89
C ARG A 253 -3.37 -7.77 -11.39
N GLY A 254 -2.88 -6.66 -11.95
CA GLY A 254 -1.61 -6.06 -11.59
C GLY A 254 -1.72 -4.67 -10.99
N ILE A 255 -0.57 -4.03 -10.82
CA ILE A 255 -0.43 -2.62 -10.47
C ILE A 255 0.41 -1.88 -11.53
N VAL A 256 0.13 -0.60 -11.69
CA VAL A 256 0.94 0.37 -12.45
C VAL A 256 1.11 1.63 -11.62
N LEU A 257 2.14 2.42 -11.93
CA LEU A 257 2.24 3.77 -11.39
C LEU A 257 1.02 4.60 -11.82
N SER A 258 0.53 5.42 -10.89
CA SER A 258 -0.55 6.36 -11.16
C SER A 258 -0.02 7.49 -12.03
N PRO A 259 -0.58 7.73 -13.23
CA PRO A 259 -0.15 8.83 -14.08
C PRO A 259 -0.30 10.20 -13.41
N MET A 260 -1.20 10.29 -12.43
CA MET A 260 -1.42 11.51 -11.66
C MET A 260 -0.26 11.82 -10.70
N ARG A 261 0.50 10.79 -10.28
CA ARG A 261 1.57 10.90 -9.30
C ARG A 261 2.98 10.83 -9.91
N GLU A 262 3.11 10.79 -11.23
CA GLU A 262 4.42 10.68 -11.93
C GLU A 262 5.45 11.70 -11.41
N LYS A 263 5.07 12.98 -11.32
CA LYS A 263 5.98 14.03 -10.84
C LYS A 263 6.39 13.84 -9.37
N LEU A 264 5.47 13.35 -8.53
CA LEU A 264 5.79 13.02 -7.15
C LEU A 264 6.75 11.84 -7.07
N VAL A 265 6.56 10.80 -7.89
CA VAL A 265 7.45 9.65 -7.96
C VAL A 265 8.86 10.07 -8.39
N GLU A 266 8.98 10.97 -9.35
CA GLU A 266 10.26 11.55 -9.77
C GLU A 266 11.00 12.21 -8.59
N PHE A 267 10.30 13.06 -7.82
CA PHE A 267 10.88 13.69 -6.63
C PHE A 267 11.29 12.66 -5.56
N LEU A 268 10.42 11.69 -5.28
CA LEU A 268 10.69 10.65 -4.27
C LEU A 268 11.92 9.80 -4.62
N ARG A 269 12.17 9.56 -5.90
CA ARG A 269 13.36 8.81 -6.37
C ARG A 269 14.64 9.62 -6.37
N SER A 270 14.53 10.95 -6.47
CA SER A 270 15.71 11.83 -6.40
C SER A 270 16.25 12.02 -4.97
N ALA A 271 15.42 11.70 -3.95
CA ALA A 271 15.84 11.71 -2.56
C ALA A 271 16.72 10.47 -2.27
N SER A 272 17.95 10.68 -1.80
CA SER A 272 18.85 9.58 -1.43
C SER A 272 18.44 8.95 -0.11
N ALA A 273 18.42 7.62 -0.07
CA ALA A 273 18.27 6.89 1.19
C ALA A 273 19.56 6.99 2.01
N SER A 274 19.46 7.49 3.23
CA SER A 274 20.56 7.49 4.19
C SER A 274 20.43 6.35 5.20
N ALA A 275 21.55 5.84 5.68
CA ALA A 275 21.57 4.91 6.81
C ALA A 275 20.84 5.57 8.00
N THR A 276 19.90 4.83 8.58
CA THR A 276 18.99 5.34 9.61
C THR A 276 19.24 4.53 10.88
N THR A 277 19.50 5.20 12.01
CA THR A 277 19.54 4.54 13.32
C THR A 277 18.13 4.13 13.74
N ASP A 278 18.00 3.23 14.71
CA ASP A 278 16.69 2.81 15.20
C ASP A 278 15.85 3.99 15.71
N GLU A 279 16.47 4.95 16.40
CA GLU A 279 15.80 6.13 16.95
C GLU A 279 15.34 7.09 15.85
N SER A 280 16.18 7.33 14.84
CA SER A 280 15.82 8.18 13.70
C SER A 280 14.75 7.53 12.81
N TYR A 281 14.77 6.20 12.70
CA TYR A 281 13.72 5.43 12.02
C TYR A 281 12.39 5.58 12.76
N LEU A 282 12.37 5.34 14.07
CA LEU A 282 11.16 5.46 14.89
C LEU A 282 10.61 6.89 14.87
N ARG A 283 11.47 7.91 15.01
CA ARG A 283 11.07 9.31 14.93
C ARG A 283 10.44 9.64 13.57
N SER A 284 11.10 9.25 12.47
CA SER A 284 10.56 9.44 11.12
C SER A 284 9.20 8.75 10.95
N LEU A 285 9.08 7.52 11.44
CA LEU A 285 7.87 6.73 11.32
C LEU A 285 6.70 7.29 12.16
N TRP A 286 6.97 7.78 13.38
CA TRP A 286 5.95 8.34 14.29
C TRP A 286 5.54 9.77 13.97
N MET A 287 6.45 10.59 13.46
CA MET A 287 6.13 11.96 12.99
C MET A 287 5.51 11.96 11.59
N GLY A 288 5.84 10.92 10.80
CA GLY A 288 5.58 10.81 9.38
C GLY A 288 6.70 11.49 8.57
N THR A 289 7.29 10.73 7.64
CA THR A 289 8.34 11.25 6.73
C THR A 289 7.89 12.53 6.02
N ASP A 290 8.80 13.48 5.88
CA ASP A 290 8.63 14.64 5.03
C ASP A 290 8.49 14.22 3.57
N LEU A 291 7.47 14.73 2.91
CA LEU A 291 7.27 14.53 1.49
C LEU A 291 7.88 15.69 0.72
N PRO A 292 8.27 15.48 -0.55
CA PRO A 292 8.62 16.59 -1.44
C PRO A 292 7.54 17.67 -1.45
N THR A 293 6.28 17.29 -1.30
CA THR A 293 5.15 18.23 -1.29
C THR A 293 5.03 19.05 -0.01
N ASP A 294 5.84 18.82 1.03
CA ASP A 294 5.92 19.71 2.19
C ASP A 294 6.67 21.00 1.87
N ASP A 295 7.60 20.92 0.92
CA ASP A 295 8.22 22.11 0.36
C ASP A 295 7.24 22.85 -0.57
N LYS A 296 7.16 24.17 -0.37
CA LYS A 296 6.22 25.03 -1.11
C LYS A 296 6.54 25.05 -2.60
N GLN A 297 7.82 25.02 -2.99
CA GLN A 297 8.23 25.06 -4.39
C GLN A 297 7.84 23.76 -5.11
N HIS A 298 8.16 22.59 -4.54
CA HIS A 298 7.76 21.30 -5.11
C HIS A 298 6.23 21.13 -5.15
N SER A 299 5.51 21.58 -4.10
CA SER A 299 4.04 21.58 -4.10
C SER A 299 3.47 22.43 -5.24
N HIS A 300 4.05 23.61 -5.49
CA HIS A 300 3.65 24.46 -6.60
C HIS A 300 3.93 23.80 -7.96
N GLN A 301 5.10 23.18 -8.14
CA GLN A 301 5.42 22.43 -9.36
C GLN A 301 4.43 21.30 -9.63
N LEU A 302 3.98 20.60 -8.58
CA LEU A 302 2.98 19.56 -8.69
C LEU A 302 1.61 20.12 -9.13
N ILE A 303 1.19 21.26 -8.58
CA ILE A 303 -0.06 21.92 -8.97
C ILE A 303 -0.02 22.37 -10.43
N VAL A 304 1.08 22.97 -10.88
CA VAL A 304 1.27 23.33 -12.29
C VAL A 304 1.10 22.09 -13.19
N ASN A 305 1.65 20.94 -12.79
CA ASN A 305 1.49 19.68 -13.52
C ASN A 305 0.04 19.16 -13.52
N LEU A 306 -0.72 19.36 -12.44
CA LEU A 306 -2.14 18.97 -12.38
C LEU A 306 -3.00 19.89 -13.25
N ILE A 307 -2.73 21.21 -13.23
CA ILE A 307 -3.43 22.18 -14.07
C ILE A 307 -3.19 21.88 -15.54
N SER A 308 -1.95 21.62 -15.96
CA SER A 308 -1.67 21.29 -17.36
C SER A 308 -2.42 20.03 -17.84
N LYS A 309 -2.59 19.02 -16.95
CA LYS A 309 -3.42 17.85 -17.23
C LYS A 309 -4.91 18.18 -17.40
N LEU A 310 -5.43 19.20 -16.71
CA LEU A 310 -6.80 19.68 -16.88
C LEU A 310 -6.96 20.53 -18.15
N GLU A 311 -5.99 21.38 -18.45
CA GLU A 311 -5.98 22.23 -19.64
C GLU A 311 -5.93 21.39 -20.92
N LEU A 312 -5.16 20.30 -20.93
CA LEU A 312 -5.15 19.31 -22.03
C LEU A 312 -6.53 18.68 -22.28
N ARG A 313 -7.43 18.72 -21.30
CA ARG A 313 -8.82 18.26 -21.41
C ARG A 313 -9.81 19.41 -21.64
N GLY A 314 -9.31 20.59 -21.98
CA GLY A 314 -10.10 21.80 -22.25
C GLY A 314 -10.64 22.49 -21.01
N ILE A 315 -10.17 22.14 -19.81
CA ILE A 315 -10.62 22.73 -18.54
C ILE A 315 -9.61 23.78 -18.11
N LYS A 316 -10.02 25.05 -18.16
CA LYS A 316 -9.21 26.16 -17.64
C LYS A 316 -9.27 26.19 -16.12
N VAL A 317 -8.11 26.32 -15.49
CA VAL A 317 -7.95 26.48 -14.05
C VAL A 317 -6.90 27.55 -13.81
N ASP A 318 -7.23 28.54 -12.99
CA ASP A 318 -6.30 29.62 -12.67
C ASP A 318 -5.17 29.10 -11.76
N LEU A 319 -3.94 29.54 -12.05
CA LEU A 319 -2.79 29.21 -11.22
C LEU A 319 -2.94 29.92 -9.85
N PRO A 320 -2.79 29.21 -8.72
CA PRO A 320 -2.80 29.84 -7.41
C PRO A 320 -1.66 30.85 -7.27
N SER A 321 -1.95 31.98 -6.61
CA SER A 321 -0.93 32.99 -6.30
C SER A 321 0.21 32.40 -5.46
N ALA A 322 1.44 32.85 -5.72
CA ALA A 322 2.62 32.48 -4.93
C ALA A 322 2.52 32.88 -3.44
N SER A 323 1.65 33.84 -3.10
CA SER A 323 1.42 34.29 -1.72
C SER A 323 0.54 33.35 -0.88
N ILE A 324 -0.12 32.35 -1.48
CA ILE A 324 -1.04 31.47 -0.78
C ILE A 324 -0.32 30.65 0.32
N PRO A 325 -0.91 30.52 1.53
CA PRO A 325 -0.38 29.67 2.58
C PRO A 325 -0.28 28.20 2.17
N LYS A 326 0.71 27.47 2.70
CA LYS A 326 0.95 26.06 2.35
C LYS A 326 -0.27 25.16 2.55
N ARG A 327 -1.02 25.36 3.64
CA ARG A 327 -2.23 24.60 3.94
C ARG A 327 -3.29 24.75 2.84
N GLU A 328 -3.56 25.98 2.42
CA GLU A 328 -4.49 26.26 1.32
C GLU A 328 -3.98 25.68 0.00
N LEU A 329 -2.66 25.71 -0.21
CA LEU A 329 -2.02 25.08 -1.38
C LEU A 329 -2.26 23.56 -1.41
N ASP A 330 -2.22 22.89 -0.26
CA ASP A 330 -2.54 21.46 -0.14
C ASP A 330 -4.01 21.16 -0.41
N GLU A 331 -4.91 21.99 0.12
CA GLU A 331 -6.35 21.87 -0.12
C GLU A 331 -6.67 22.02 -1.62
N ILE A 332 -6.05 23.00 -2.30
CA ILE A 332 -6.16 23.18 -3.76
C ILE A 332 -5.63 21.94 -4.49
N ARG A 333 -4.45 21.43 -4.11
CA ARG A 333 -3.87 20.23 -4.72
C ARG A 333 -4.82 19.03 -4.61
N TYR A 334 -5.37 18.77 -3.43
CA TYR A 334 -6.31 17.66 -3.23
C TYR A 334 -7.59 17.82 -4.07
N GLU A 335 -8.10 19.03 -4.20
CA GLU A 335 -9.29 19.30 -5.02
C GLU A 335 -9.00 19.11 -6.52
N LEU A 336 -7.83 19.54 -7.00
CA LEU A 336 -7.39 19.29 -8.39
C LEU A 336 -7.24 17.80 -8.68
N GLU A 337 -6.62 17.05 -7.76
CA GLU A 337 -6.50 15.60 -7.86
C GLU A 337 -7.87 14.92 -7.90
N LYS A 338 -8.79 15.33 -7.03
CA LYS A 338 -10.16 14.82 -7.01
C LYS A 338 -10.86 15.09 -8.34
N ARG A 339 -10.80 16.33 -8.84
CA ARG A 339 -11.42 16.73 -10.11
C ARG A 339 -10.90 15.93 -11.30
N ILE A 340 -9.57 15.74 -11.39
CA ILE A 340 -8.96 14.90 -12.44
C ILE A 340 -9.43 13.45 -12.30
N SER A 341 -9.50 12.91 -11.08
CA SER A 341 -10.00 11.55 -10.84
C SER A 341 -11.44 11.37 -11.33
N GLU A 342 -12.33 12.32 -11.03
CA GLU A 342 -13.73 12.30 -11.49
C GLU A 342 -13.84 12.37 -13.02
N ILE A 343 -12.99 13.16 -13.67
CA ILE A 343 -12.95 13.24 -15.14
C ILE A 343 -12.48 11.91 -15.73
N ASN A 344 -11.41 11.33 -15.18
CA ASN A 344 -10.90 10.03 -15.63
C ASN A 344 -11.97 8.93 -15.47
N GLU A 345 -12.73 8.95 -14.37
CA GLU A 345 -13.84 8.02 -14.15
C GLU A 345 -14.96 8.21 -15.18
N ARG A 346 -15.34 9.45 -15.50
CA ARG A 346 -16.31 9.74 -16.57
C ARG A 346 -15.81 9.32 -17.95
N GLU A 347 -14.54 9.58 -18.27
CA GLU A 347 -13.93 9.13 -19.53
C GLU A 347 -13.89 7.61 -19.61
N TYR A 348 -13.56 6.94 -18.50
CA TYR A 348 -13.60 5.48 -18.41
C TYR A 348 -15.02 4.94 -18.61
N ALA A 349 -16.02 5.51 -17.93
CA ALA A 349 -17.42 5.13 -18.08
C ALA A 349 -17.94 5.34 -19.51
N LYS A 350 -17.54 6.44 -20.18
CA LYS A 350 -17.86 6.67 -21.59
C LYS A 350 -17.24 5.61 -22.50
N LYS A 351 -15.97 5.25 -22.28
CA LYS A 351 -15.33 4.14 -23.01
C LYS A 351 -16.02 2.80 -22.73
N GLN A 352 -16.49 2.59 -21.51
CA GLN A 352 -17.21 1.39 -21.09
C GLN A 352 -18.54 1.19 -21.82
N SER A 353 -19.16 2.25 -22.36
CA SER A 353 -20.34 2.11 -23.22
C SER A 353 -20.08 1.22 -24.45
N ALA A 354 -18.85 1.20 -24.97
CA ALA A 354 -18.41 0.30 -26.04
C ALA A 354 -18.13 -1.13 -25.54
N GLU A 355 -18.00 -1.33 -24.22
CA GLU A 355 -17.69 -2.60 -23.56
C GLU A 355 -18.93 -3.25 -22.90
N VAL A 356 -20.12 -2.64 -23.01
CA VAL A 356 -21.36 -3.16 -22.40
C VAL A 356 -21.65 -4.58 -22.88
N GLY A 357 -21.41 -4.89 -24.16
CA GLY A 357 -21.55 -6.24 -24.69
C GLY A 357 -20.63 -7.26 -24.00
N ASN A 358 -19.44 -6.83 -23.58
CA ASN A 358 -18.49 -7.66 -22.84
C ASN A 358 -18.90 -7.85 -21.38
N ILE A 359 -19.46 -6.82 -20.76
CA ILE A 359 -20.00 -6.88 -19.39
C ILE A 359 -21.19 -7.81 -19.32
N VAL A 360 -22.15 -7.70 -20.26
CA VAL A 360 -23.30 -8.61 -20.34
C VAL A 360 -22.83 -10.05 -20.52
N ARG A 361 -21.88 -10.30 -21.42
CA ARG A 361 -21.29 -11.64 -21.61
C ARG A 361 -20.64 -12.18 -20.33
N LEU A 362 -19.96 -11.34 -19.56
CA LEU A 362 -19.36 -11.72 -18.27
C LEU A 362 -20.45 -12.04 -17.23
N ILE A 363 -21.49 -11.22 -17.13
CA ILE A 363 -22.62 -11.46 -16.21
C ILE A 363 -23.36 -12.75 -16.58
N ASP A 364 -23.65 -12.95 -17.87
CA ASP A 364 -24.29 -14.17 -18.37
C ASP A 364 -23.41 -15.41 -18.12
N ALA A 365 -22.10 -15.28 -18.29
CA ALA A 365 -21.16 -16.35 -17.99
C ALA A 365 -21.14 -16.70 -16.50
N ILE A 366 -21.21 -15.70 -15.61
CA ILE A 366 -21.33 -15.92 -14.16
C ILE A 366 -22.68 -16.57 -13.83
N GLY A 367 -23.80 -16.04 -14.35
CA GLY A 367 -25.14 -16.58 -14.12
C GLY A 367 -25.32 -18.01 -14.68
N ALA A 368 -24.61 -18.34 -15.75
CA ALA A 368 -24.58 -19.67 -16.35
C ALA A 368 -23.46 -20.59 -15.81
N ASN A 369 -22.75 -20.18 -14.75
CA ASN A 369 -21.64 -20.93 -14.13
C ASN A 369 -20.54 -21.37 -15.13
N LYS A 370 -20.28 -20.57 -16.17
CA LYS A 370 -19.25 -20.85 -17.17
C LYS A 370 -17.86 -20.57 -16.60
N LEU A 371 -16.93 -21.50 -16.79
CA LEU A 371 -15.52 -21.38 -16.36
C LEU A 371 -14.71 -20.38 -17.19
N SER A 372 -15.19 -20.01 -18.38
CA SER A 372 -14.55 -18.98 -19.20
C SER A 372 -15.54 -18.32 -20.15
N VAL A 373 -15.27 -17.05 -20.49
CA VAL A 373 -16.01 -16.28 -21.48
C VAL A 373 -15.03 -15.60 -22.44
N THR A 374 -15.37 -15.58 -23.72
CA THR A 374 -14.63 -14.83 -24.74
C THR A 374 -15.37 -13.54 -25.04
N LEU A 375 -14.67 -12.43 -24.82
CA LEU A 375 -15.16 -11.08 -25.09
C LEU A 375 -15.15 -10.78 -26.59
N GLN A 376 -15.77 -9.67 -26.98
CA GLN A 376 -15.92 -9.21 -28.36
C GLN A 376 -14.57 -8.85 -29.02
N ASP A 377 -13.58 -8.48 -28.23
CA ASP A 377 -12.18 -8.26 -28.65
C ASP A 377 -11.38 -9.57 -28.74
N SER A 378 -12.04 -10.73 -28.66
CA SER A 378 -11.44 -12.07 -28.60
C SER A 378 -10.62 -12.35 -27.33
N THR A 379 -10.66 -11.47 -26.33
CA THR A 379 -10.01 -11.71 -25.03
C THR A 379 -10.77 -12.79 -24.26
N ARG A 380 -10.06 -13.85 -23.86
CA ARG A 380 -10.64 -14.94 -23.07
C ARG A 380 -10.46 -14.68 -21.58
N PHE A 381 -11.57 -14.47 -20.87
CA PHE A 381 -11.62 -14.36 -19.41
C PHE A 381 -11.94 -15.72 -18.81
N THR A 382 -11.20 -16.12 -17.77
CA THR A 382 -11.46 -17.35 -17.01
C THR A 382 -12.09 -16.97 -15.68
N ILE A 383 -13.29 -17.47 -15.41
CA ILE A 383 -14.00 -17.28 -14.15
C ILE A 383 -13.55 -18.42 -13.23
N VAL A 384 -12.73 -18.09 -12.23
CA VAL A 384 -12.23 -19.08 -11.27
C VAL A 384 -13.24 -19.17 -10.13
N PRO A 385 -13.94 -20.30 -9.93
CA PRO A 385 -14.78 -20.48 -8.77
C PRO A 385 -13.92 -20.40 -7.50
N ARG A 386 -14.44 -19.80 -6.44
CA ARG A 386 -13.77 -19.83 -5.12
C ARG A 386 -13.57 -21.31 -4.74
N PRO A 387 -12.38 -21.72 -4.26
CA PRO A 387 -12.26 -22.99 -3.58
C PRO A 387 -13.20 -22.96 -2.37
N SER A 388 -14.04 -23.98 -2.27
CA SER A 388 -14.91 -24.24 -1.12
C SER A 388 -14.12 -24.44 0.16
#